data_AF-A0A7X7SBH9-F1
#
_entry.id   AF-A0A7X7SBH9-F1
#
_cell.length_a   1.000
_cell.length_b   1.000
_cell.length_c   1.000
_cell.angle_alpha   90.00
_cell.angle_beta   90.00
_cell.angle_gamma   90.00
#
_symmetry.space_group_name_H-M   'P 1'
#
loop_
_entity.id
_entity.type
_entity.pdbx_description
1 polymer ?
#
loop_
_entity_poly.entity_id
_entity_poly.type
_entity_poly.pdbx_seq_one_letter_code
_entity_poly.pdbx_strand_id
1 'polypeptide(L)'
;MAGSFRDPSGYVFQHGERIFRGLDEATAGLLRGLDEQGHLGRWAQEGLIVGTRFVEDPDLRKTLSDAHPGFCAYLEHDRIDLITYPYEWSTSMLADAGRLTLRLQGELLALGLSLKDATAYNIQFVKGRPLFIDLSSIERPARLDLWFALGQFNRMFLYPLLLVKHAGWDLRSYFLSNLDGRSTLQVGQAFSFLERWSPSLVFDVGLPFALERKVKSGKAAAPKSPAPAPGGTPAGNSAVQQMTLRRLDRKIAALAESISPETVWGDYTQICSYDEVAEHSKKDRVRSFLEEIRPATVLDVGCNTGDYSRIAAGCGASVLA
;
A
#
# COMPACT_ATOMS: atom_id res chain seq x y z
N MET A 1 -12.33 -21.52 -6.46
CA MET A 1 -12.50 -20.37 -7.37
C MET A 1 -11.26 -20.27 -8.23
N ALA A 2 -11.41 -20.44 -9.54
CA ALA A 2 -10.30 -20.46 -10.48
C ALA A 2 -10.09 -19.08 -11.08
N GLY A 3 -8.82 -18.64 -11.10
CA GLY A 3 -8.32 -17.66 -12.06
C GLY A 3 -8.20 -16.23 -11.55
N SER A 4 -7.15 -15.94 -10.79
CA SER A 4 -6.44 -14.68 -11.03
C SER A 4 -5.99 -14.71 -12.50
N PHE A 5 -6.31 -13.65 -13.24
CA PHE A 5 -5.91 -13.47 -14.63
C PHE A 5 -4.40 -13.74 -14.73
N ARG A 6 -3.99 -14.78 -15.47
CA ARG A 6 -2.60 -15.24 -15.51
C ARG A 6 -1.72 -14.15 -16.15
N ASP A 7 -1.08 -13.34 -15.32
CA ASP A 7 -0.03 -12.42 -15.76
C ASP A 7 1.17 -13.26 -16.27
N PRO A 8 1.68 -13.00 -17.48
CA PRO A 8 2.87 -13.67 -18.01
C PRO A 8 4.11 -13.56 -17.11
N SER A 9 4.19 -12.53 -16.25
CA SER A 9 5.34 -12.25 -15.39
C SER A 9 5.31 -12.97 -14.03
N GLY A 10 4.14 -13.51 -13.64
CA GLY A 10 3.98 -14.24 -12.39
C GLY A 10 2.59 -14.07 -11.77
N TYR A 11 2.06 -15.12 -11.14
CA TYR A 11 0.83 -15.01 -10.34
C TYR A 11 0.97 -15.72 -9.00
N VAL A 12 0.18 -15.27 -8.03
CA VAL A 12 0.08 -15.85 -6.69
C VAL A 12 -0.91 -17.00 -6.70
N PHE A 13 -0.55 -18.11 -6.10
CA PHE A 13 -1.39 -19.29 -5.96
C PHE A 13 -1.19 -19.97 -4.60
N GLN A 14 -2.20 -20.75 -4.20
CA GLN A 14 -2.17 -21.53 -2.98
C GLN A 14 -1.87 -22.99 -3.31
N HIS A 15 -0.95 -23.61 -2.56
CA HIS A 15 -0.68 -25.04 -2.62
C HIS A 15 -0.65 -25.59 -1.19
N GLY A 16 -1.67 -26.38 -0.82
CA GLY A 16 -1.95 -26.72 0.57
C GLY A 16 -2.36 -25.48 1.37
N GLU A 17 -1.74 -25.26 2.52
CA GLU A 17 -1.96 -24.05 3.35
C GLU A 17 -1.00 -22.90 3.02
N ARG A 18 -0.02 -23.15 2.15
CA ARG A 18 1.08 -22.24 1.82
C ARG A 18 0.77 -21.40 0.59
N ILE A 19 1.34 -20.19 0.54
CA ILE A 19 1.15 -19.22 -0.54
C ILE A 19 2.44 -19.14 -1.35
N PHE A 20 2.31 -19.27 -2.67
CA PHE A 20 3.43 -19.25 -3.60
C PHE A 20 3.21 -18.25 -4.73
N ARG A 21 4.29 -17.82 -5.35
CA ARG A 21 4.31 -17.01 -6.56
C ARG A 21 5.26 -17.62 -7.57
N GLY A 22 4.77 -17.85 -8.79
CA GLY A 22 5.63 -18.22 -9.92
C GLY A 22 6.34 -16.98 -10.48
N LEU A 23 7.60 -17.13 -10.88
CA LEU A 23 8.41 -16.05 -11.45
C LEU A 23 8.91 -16.40 -12.85
N ASP A 24 8.85 -15.40 -13.74
CA ASP A 24 9.60 -15.46 -15.00
C ASP A 24 11.11 -15.30 -14.78
N GLU A 25 11.90 -15.55 -15.83
CA GLU A 25 13.37 -15.53 -15.75
C GLU A 25 13.94 -14.17 -15.36
N ALA A 26 13.39 -13.09 -15.91
CA ALA A 26 13.86 -11.74 -15.65
C ALA A 26 13.62 -11.34 -14.18
N THR A 27 12.42 -11.61 -13.67
CA THR A 27 12.00 -11.31 -12.30
C THR A 27 12.74 -12.20 -11.31
N ALA A 28 12.88 -13.49 -11.60
CA ALA A 28 13.64 -14.42 -10.75
C ALA A 28 15.10 -13.98 -10.61
N GLY A 29 15.76 -13.62 -11.71
CA GLY A 29 17.14 -13.14 -11.67
C GLY A 29 17.31 -11.84 -10.88
N LEU A 30 16.37 -10.90 -11.02
CA LEU A 30 16.38 -9.64 -10.27
C LEU A 30 16.20 -9.90 -8.76
N LEU A 31 15.15 -10.64 -8.38
CA LEU A 31 14.83 -10.89 -6.98
C LEU A 31 15.89 -11.76 -6.29
N ARG A 32 16.50 -12.70 -7.02
CA ARG A 32 17.61 -13.51 -6.50
C ARG A 32 18.83 -12.65 -6.17
N GLY A 33 19.17 -11.68 -7.02
CA GLY A 33 20.23 -10.72 -6.71
C GLY A 33 19.93 -9.88 -5.45
N LEU A 34 18.67 -9.48 -5.24
CA LEU A 34 18.26 -8.78 -4.01
C LEU A 34 18.33 -9.68 -2.76
N ASP A 35 18.01 -10.96 -2.92
CA ASP A 35 18.07 -11.95 -1.83
C ASP A 35 19.52 -12.24 -1.42
N GLU A 36 20.40 -12.48 -2.39
CA GLU A 36 21.84 -12.71 -2.17
C GLU A 36 22.53 -11.51 -1.50
N GLN A 37 22.08 -10.29 -1.79
CA GLN A 37 22.54 -9.05 -1.15
C GLN A 37 21.90 -8.81 0.24
N GLY A 38 20.98 -9.68 0.68
CA GLY A 38 20.30 -9.59 1.97
C GLY A 38 19.18 -8.55 2.03
N HIS A 39 18.79 -7.92 0.92
CA HIS A 39 17.76 -6.89 0.91
C HIS A 39 16.37 -7.46 1.19
N LEU A 40 16.01 -8.62 0.61
CA LEU A 40 14.68 -9.23 0.84
C LEU A 40 14.50 -9.63 2.30
N GLY A 41 15.49 -10.31 2.90
CA GLY A 41 15.46 -10.70 4.31
C GLY A 41 15.34 -9.49 5.24
N ARG A 42 16.13 -8.43 5.00
CA ARG A 42 16.07 -7.19 5.78
C ARG A 42 14.71 -6.50 5.66
N TRP A 43 14.19 -6.32 4.43
CA TRP A 43 12.90 -5.67 4.23
C TRP A 43 11.73 -6.46 4.83
N ALA A 44 11.79 -7.80 4.81
CA ALA A 44 10.81 -8.65 5.49
C ALA A 44 10.86 -8.46 7.02
N GLN A 45 12.06 -8.46 7.61
CA GLN A 45 12.24 -8.23 9.05
C GLN A 45 11.78 -6.83 9.50
N GLU A 46 12.03 -5.81 8.67
CA GLU A 46 11.58 -4.43 8.91
C GLU A 46 10.06 -4.25 8.68
N GLY A 47 9.36 -5.26 8.13
CA GLY A 47 7.95 -5.19 7.78
C GLY A 47 7.66 -4.31 6.55
N LEU A 48 8.66 -4.07 5.70
CA LEU A 48 8.49 -3.30 4.46
C LEU A 48 7.81 -4.14 3.37
N ILE A 49 8.13 -5.43 3.31
CA ILE A 49 7.52 -6.41 2.40
C ILE A 49 6.97 -7.59 3.21
N VAL A 50 6.08 -8.38 2.58
CA VAL A 50 5.68 -9.69 3.11
C VAL A 50 6.89 -10.62 3.26
N GLY A 51 6.92 -11.41 4.33
CA GLY A 51 7.95 -12.43 4.51
C GLY A 51 7.99 -13.33 3.28
N THR A 52 9.17 -13.43 2.68
CA THR A 52 9.35 -14.04 1.36
C THR A 52 10.65 -14.83 1.32
N ARG A 53 10.62 -15.99 0.69
CA ARG A 53 11.78 -16.88 0.52
C ARG A 53 11.68 -17.64 -0.81
N PHE A 54 12.82 -17.91 -1.43
CA PHE A 54 12.85 -18.80 -2.58
C PHE A 54 12.58 -20.25 -2.18
N VAL A 55 11.86 -20.96 -3.05
CA VAL A 55 11.66 -22.41 -2.90
C VAL A 55 12.92 -23.12 -3.40
N GLU A 56 13.79 -23.50 -2.47
CA GLU A 56 15.06 -24.18 -2.77
C GLU A 56 14.95 -25.71 -2.73
N ASP A 57 13.92 -26.27 -2.08
CA ASP A 57 13.66 -27.72 -2.06
C ASP A 57 13.33 -28.24 -3.48
N PRO A 58 14.17 -29.13 -4.06
CA PRO A 58 13.96 -29.64 -5.41
C PRO A 58 12.65 -30.42 -5.60
N ASP A 59 12.21 -31.18 -4.60
CA ASP A 59 11.01 -32.02 -4.68
C ASP A 59 9.75 -31.15 -4.68
N LEU A 60 9.72 -30.15 -3.79
CA LEU A 60 8.66 -29.15 -3.77
C LEU A 60 8.65 -28.33 -5.07
N ARG A 61 9.81 -27.87 -5.55
CA ARG A 61 9.91 -27.11 -6.81
C ARG A 61 9.40 -27.92 -8.00
N LYS A 62 9.71 -29.20 -8.08
CA LYS A 62 9.19 -30.10 -9.12
C LYS A 62 7.67 -30.19 -9.03
N THR A 63 7.13 -30.40 -7.83
CA THR A 63 5.68 -30.47 -7.57
C THR A 63 4.96 -29.18 -8.00
N LEU A 64 5.52 -28.02 -7.66
CA LEU A 64 4.98 -26.71 -8.05
C LEU A 64 5.06 -26.51 -9.57
N SER A 65 6.16 -26.94 -10.21
CA SER A 65 6.34 -26.84 -11.65
C SER A 65 5.39 -27.73 -12.45
N ASP A 66 5.11 -28.94 -11.96
CA ASP A 66 4.17 -29.86 -12.59
C ASP A 66 2.72 -29.31 -12.50
N ALA A 67 2.37 -28.68 -11.37
CA ALA A 67 1.06 -28.08 -11.16
C ALA A 67 0.88 -26.71 -11.84
N HIS A 68 1.95 -25.92 -11.93
CA HIS A 68 1.96 -24.54 -12.41
C HIS A 68 3.11 -24.32 -13.43
N PRO A 69 3.04 -24.93 -14.62
CA PRO A 69 4.13 -24.87 -15.60
C PRO A 69 4.34 -23.46 -16.15
N GLY A 70 5.56 -23.18 -16.63
CA GLY A 70 5.92 -21.94 -17.32
C GLY A 70 6.75 -20.94 -16.50
N PHE A 71 7.08 -21.26 -15.25
CA PHE A 71 7.92 -20.43 -14.39
C PHE A 71 9.28 -21.09 -14.15
N CYS A 72 10.34 -20.28 -14.07
CA CYS A 72 11.68 -20.80 -13.81
C CYS A 72 11.97 -20.91 -12.32
N ALA A 73 11.28 -20.14 -11.46
CA ALA A 73 11.47 -20.13 -10.02
C ALA A 73 10.14 -19.86 -9.29
N TYR A 74 10.11 -20.17 -7.99
CA TYR A 74 8.97 -19.92 -7.11
C TYR A 74 9.42 -19.22 -5.84
N LEU A 75 8.61 -18.27 -5.38
CA LEU A 75 8.70 -17.70 -4.04
C LEU A 75 7.60 -18.29 -3.17
N GLU A 76 7.90 -18.50 -1.90
CA GLU A 76 6.93 -18.73 -0.85
C GLU A 76 6.77 -17.46 -0.03
N HIS A 77 5.53 -17.09 0.24
CA HIS A 77 5.18 -15.92 1.05
C HIS A 77 4.57 -16.34 2.38
N ASP A 78 4.78 -15.53 3.42
CA ASP A 78 4.03 -15.63 4.66
C ASP A 78 2.54 -15.42 4.41
N ARG A 79 1.73 -16.27 5.02
CA ARG A 79 0.28 -16.18 4.90
C ARG A 79 -0.21 -14.96 5.67
N ILE A 80 -1.06 -14.17 5.01
CA ILE A 80 -1.79 -13.07 5.62
C ILE A 80 -3.24 -13.54 5.78
N ASP A 81 -3.68 -13.70 7.03
CA ASP A 81 -4.99 -14.30 7.32
C ASP A 81 -6.16 -13.40 6.90
N LEU A 82 -5.99 -12.09 7.07
CA LEU A 82 -6.98 -11.09 6.72
C LEU A 82 -6.48 -10.22 5.57
N ILE A 83 -7.13 -10.35 4.43
CA ILE A 83 -6.94 -9.43 3.30
C ILE A 83 -7.93 -8.29 3.46
N THR A 84 -7.43 -7.06 3.38
CA THR A 84 -8.24 -5.85 3.40
C THR A 84 -8.03 -5.07 2.10
N TYR A 85 -9.02 -4.26 1.75
CA TYR A 85 -9.01 -3.50 0.51
C TYR A 85 -9.05 -1.99 0.76
N PRO A 86 -8.57 -1.15 -0.17
CA PRO A 86 -8.52 0.30 -0.01
C PRO A 86 -9.85 0.98 0.34
N TYR A 87 -10.99 0.40 -0.10
CA TYR A 87 -12.33 0.91 0.24
C TYR A 87 -12.79 0.57 1.66
N GLU A 88 -12.03 -0.24 2.40
CA GLU A 88 -12.27 -0.63 3.80
C GLU A 88 -11.36 0.13 4.76
N TRP A 89 -10.37 0.86 4.23
CA TRP A 89 -9.36 1.54 5.03
C TRP A 89 -9.82 2.91 5.51
N SER A 90 -9.32 3.30 6.69
CA SER A 90 -9.39 4.69 7.14
C SER A 90 -8.43 5.57 6.34
N THR A 91 -8.56 6.89 6.52
CA THR A 91 -7.65 7.88 5.91
C THR A 91 -6.23 7.75 6.46
N SER A 92 -6.06 7.39 7.74
CA SER A 92 -4.75 7.12 8.34
C SER A 92 -4.12 5.86 7.77
N MET A 93 -4.88 4.77 7.61
CA MET A 93 -4.39 3.55 6.97
C MET A 93 -3.95 3.83 5.53
N LEU A 94 -4.73 4.56 4.75
CA LEU A 94 -4.32 4.91 3.37
C LEU A 94 -3.04 5.75 3.34
N ALA A 95 -2.89 6.69 4.29
CA ALA A 95 -1.67 7.47 4.42
C ALA A 95 -0.47 6.59 4.76
N ASP A 96 -0.60 5.68 5.73
CA ASP A 96 0.46 4.75 6.11
C ASP A 96 0.85 3.83 4.94
N ALA A 97 -0.13 3.32 4.17
CA ALA A 97 0.11 2.54 2.96
C ALA A 97 0.86 3.34 1.88
N GLY A 98 0.49 4.60 1.66
CA GLY A 98 1.18 5.49 0.73
C GLY A 98 2.62 5.77 1.17
N ARG A 99 2.85 5.99 2.46
CA ARG A 99 4.20 6.22 3.02
C ARG A 99 5.08 4.98 2.94
N LEU A 100 4.53 3.78 3.19
CA LEU A 100 5.24 2.53 2.98
C LEU A 100 5.70 2.39 1.52
N THR A 101 4.80 2.69 0.58
CA THR A 101 5.10 2.63 -0.87
C THR A 101 6.23 3.60 -1.24
N LEU A 102 6.22 4.83 -0.72
CA LEU A 102 7.29 5.81 -0.94
C LEU A 102 8.62 5.37 -0.32
N ARG A 103 8.58 4.76 0.88
CA ARG A 103 9.78 4.21 1.54
C ARG A 103 10.39 3.10 0.70
N LEU A 104 9.57 2.13 0.25
CA LEU A 104 10.04 1.03 -0.60
C LEU A 104 10.61 1.55 -1.93
N GLN A 105 9.93 2.51 -2.58
CA GLN A 105 10.45 3.15 -3.78
C GLN A 105 11.81 3.85 -3.53
N GLY A 106 11.99 4.46 -2.36
CA GLY A 106 13.26 5.09 -1.95
C GLY A 106 14.40 4.08 -1.78
N GLU A 107 14.12 2.95 -1.13
CA GLU A 107 15.07 1.83 -0.97
C GLU A 107 15.47 1.25 -2.34
N LEU A 108 14.48 1.02 -3.22
CA LEU A 108 14.73 0.52 -4.57
C LEU A 108 15.54 1.50 -5.41
N LEU A 109 15.24 2.80 -5.32
CA LEU A 109 15.96 3.83 -6.04
C LEU A 109 17.44 3.90 -5.65
N ALA A 110 17.78 3.64 -4.38
CA ALA A 110 19.16 3.56 -3.92
C ALA A 110 19.93 2.39 -4.57
N LEU A 111 19.22 1.35 -5.01
CA LEU A 111 19.75 0.18 -5.71
C LEU A 111 19.65 0.30 -7.25
N GLY A 112 19.21 1.46 -7.77
CA GLY A 112 18.99 1.65 -9.21
C GLY A 112 17.75 0.91 -9.75
N LEU A 113 16.80 0.59 -8.87
CA LEU A 113 15.55 -0.11 -9.17
C LEU A 113 14.34 0.82 -8.99
N SER A 114 13.17 0.35 -9.42
CA SER A 114 11.90 1.07 -9.25
C SER A 114 10.72 0.11 -9.15
N LEU A 115 9.63 0.57 -8.55
CA LEU A 115 8.32 -0.06 -8.70
C LEU A 115 7.69 0.38 -10.03
N LYS A 116 7.22 -0.59 -10.82
CA LYS A 116 6.50 -0.39 -12.09
C LYS A 116 5.03 -0.03 -11.88
N ASP A 117 4.48 -0.42 -10.73
CA ASP A 117 3.15 -0.05 -10.26
C ASP A 117 3.18 0.53 -8.84
N ALA A 118 2.18 1.32 -8.51
CA ALA A 118 2.01 1.92 -7.19
C ALA A 118 0.52 1.87 -6.80
N THR A 119 -0.07 0.69 -6.94
CA THR A 119 -1.46 0.43 -6.58
C THR A 119 -1.60 0.19 -5.08
N ALA A 120 -2.63 0.77 -4.45
CA ALA A 120 -2.95 0.52 -3.05
C ALA A 120 -3.29 -0.96 -2.80
N TYR A 121 -3.73 -1.70 -3.82
CA TYR A 121 -4.02 -3.14 -3.71
C TYR A 121 -2.78 -4.01 -3.50
N ASN A 122 -1.57 -3.47 -3.72
CA ASN A 122 -0.30 -4.14 -3.41
C ASN A 122 0.13 -3.95 -1.95
N ILE A 123 -0.71 -3.35 -1.11
CA ILE A 123 -0.48 -3.15 0.31
C ILE A 123 -1.49 -3.96 1.11
N GLN A 124 -1.04 -4.61 2.16
CA GLN A 124 -1.87 -5.31 3.15
C GLN A 124 -1.52 -4.87 4.56
N PHE A 125 -2.39 -5.15 5.53
CA PHE A 125 -2.16 -4.80 6.92
C PHE A 125 -1.98 -6.04 7.79
N VAL A 126 -0.88 -6.10 8.52
CA VAL A 126 -0.61 -7.12 9.54
C VAL A 126 -0.33 -6.41 10.85
N LYS A 127 -1.15 -6.71 11.87
CA LYS A 127 -1.03 -6.11 13.21
C LYS A 127 -1.00 -4.58 13.17
N GLY A 128 -1.87 -3.98 12.35
CA GLY A 128 -1.99 -2.53 12.19
C GLY A 128 -0.84 -1.87 11.41
N ARG A 129 0.06 -2.64 10.79
CA ARG A 129 1.17 -2.09 9.98
C ARG A 129 0.97 -2.44 8.52
N PRO A 130 1.16 -1.47 7.59
CA PRO A 130 1.12 -1.76 6.17
C PRO A 130 2.36 -2.56 5.76
N LEU A 131 2.19 -3.46 4.79
CA LEU A 131 3.24 -4.27 4.19
C LEU A 131 3.02 -4.41 2.68
N PHE A 132 4.10 -4.46 1.90
CA PHE A 132 4.02 -4.60 0.45
C PHE A 132 4.06 -6.08 0.02
N ILE A 133 3.15 -6.50 -0.87
CA ILE A 133 2.99 -7.93 -1.23
C ILE A 133 3.42 -8.29 -2.67
N ASP A 134 3.61 -7.31 -3.55
CA ASP A 134 3.81 -7.58 -4.98
C ASP A 134 5.24 -7.40 -5.48
N LEU A 135 6.14 -8.31 -5.08
CA LEU A 135 7.56 -8.22 -5.43
C LEU A 135 7.83 -8.28 -6.94
N SER A 136 6.93 -8.85 -7.75
CA SER A 136 7.05 -8.88 -9.22
C SER A 136 6.86 -7.50 -9.88
N SER A 137 6.51 -6.47 -9.11
CA SER A 137 6.44 -5.11 -9.61
C SER A 137 7.76 -4.35 -9.53
N ILE A 138 8.80 -4.95 -8.93
CA ILE A 138 10.16 -4.40 -8.93
C ILE A 138 10.78 -4.61 -10.31
N GLU A 139 11.31 -3.52 -10.89
CA GLU A 139 11.96 -3.53 -12.19
C GLU A 139 13.26 -2.72 -12.21
N ARG A 140 14.03 -2.92 -13.28
CA ARG A 140 15.12 -2.01 -13.66
C ARG A 140 14.52 -0.91 -14.54
N PRO A 141 14.38 0.33 -14.05
CA PRO A 141 13.78 1.40 -14.84
C PRO A 141 14.74 1.82 -15.96
N ALA A 142 14.21 2.41 -17.04
CA ALA A 142 15.06 3.04 -18.07
C ALA A 142 15.73 4.33 -17.55
N ARG A 143 15.13 4.98 -16.55
CA ARG A 143 15.54 6.28 -15.99
C ARG A 143 15.40 6.31 -14.48
N LEU A 144 16.38 6.88 -13.78
CA LEU A 144 16.35 7.08 -12.32
C LEU A 144 15.82 8.45 -11.89
N ASP A 145 15.67 9.40 -12.82
CA ASP A 145 15.16 10.72 -12.50
C ASP A 145 13.63 10.83 -12.61
N LEU A 146 12.98 9.77 -13.12
CA LEU A 146 11.54 9.71 -13.35
C LEU A 146 10.94 8.42 -12.76
N TRP A 147 9.89 8.58 -11.96
CA TRP A 147 9.07 7.45 -11.52
C TRP A 147 7.83 7.30 -12.41
N PHE A 148 7.79 6.28 -13.25
CA PHE A 148 6.65 6.05 -14.16
C PHE A 148 5.34 5.79 -13.42
N ALA A 149 5.39 5.12 -12.26
CA ALA A 149 4.21 4.87 -11.45
C ALA A 149 3.76 6.07 -10.62
N LEU A 150 4.44 7.24 -10.66
CA LEU A 150 4.04 8.43 -9.89
C LEU A 150 2.60 8.87 -10.16
N GLY A 151 2.16 8.78 -11.42
CA GLY A 151 0.77 9.06 -11.78
C GLY A 151 -0.22 8.07 -11.14
N GLN A 152 0.15 6.80 -11.02
CA GLN A 152 -0.67 5.81 -10.29
C GLN A 152 -0.63 6.07 -8.78
N PHE A 153 0.55 6.32 -8.22
CA PHE A 153 0.72 6.68 -6.81
C PHE A 153 -0.20 7.85 -6.41
N ASN A 154 -0.23 8.90 -7.22
CA ASN A 154 -1.09 10.05 -6.95
C ASN A 154 -2.57 9.67 -6.93
N ARG A 155 -3.03 8.86 -7.89
CA ARG A 155 -4.42 8.39 -7.96
C ARG A 155 -4.79 7.47 -6.78
N MET A 156 -3.85 6.66 -6.32
CA MET A 156 -4.10 5.62 -5.34
C MET A 156 -3.93 6.11 -3.90
N PHE A 157 -3.14 7.16 -3.65
CA PHE A 157 -2.85 7.62 -2.28
C PHE A 157 -3.05 9.12 -2.10
N LEU A 158 -2.45 9.96 -2.96
CA LEU A 158 -2.45 11.41 -2.74
C LEU A 158 -3.83 12.07 -2.99
N TYR A 159 -4.43 11.81 -4.14
CA TYR A 159 -5.70 12.38 -4.57
C TYR A 159 -6.87 12.03 -3.65
N PRO A 160 -7.07 10.78 -3.21
CA PRO A 160 -8.11 10.49 -2.23
C PRO A 160 -7.93 11.30 -0.94
N LEU A 161 -6.71 11.40 -0.39
CA LEU A 161 -6.46 12.20 0.82
C LEU A 161 -6.73 13.70 0.60
N LEU A 162 -6.35 14.26 -0.54
CA LEU A 162 -6.63 15.66 -0.89
C LEU A 162 -8.13 15.93 -1.00
N LEU A 163 -8.89 15.02 -1.63
CA LEU A 163 -10.33 15.17 -1.79
C LEU A 163 -11.08 15.06 -0.46
N VAL A 164 -10.66 14.13 0.41
CA VAL A 164 -11.18 14.04 1.78
C VAL A 164 -10.94 15.37 2.50
N LYS A 165 -9.69 15.88 2.50
CA LYS A 165 -9.32 17.08 3.25
C LYS A 165 -9.99 18.35 2.76
N HIS A 166 -10.02 18.56 1.44
CA HIS A 166 -10.37 19.86 0.85
C HIS A 166 -11.77 19.89 0.25
N ALA A 167 -12.36 18.75 -0.08
CA ALA A 167 -13.67 18.67 -0.73
C ALA A 167 -14.67 17.81 0.04
N GLY A 168 -14.31 17.30 1.23
CA GLY A 168 -15.20 16.52 2.09
C GLY A 168 -15.64 15.18 1.51
N TRP A 169 -14.83 14.59 0.61
CA TRP A 169 -15.18 13.31 -0.01
C TRP A 169 -15.09 12.16 0.99
N ASP A 170 -16.00 11.21 0.85
CA ASP A 170 -15.88 9.90 1.49
C ASP A 170 -14.83 9.05 0.77
N LEU A 171 -13.93 8.44 1.56
CA LEU A 171 -12.83 7.64 1.03
C LEU A 171 -13.33 6.33 0.39
N ARG A 172 -14.31 5.68 1.01
CA ARG A 172 -14.86 4.41 0.52
C ARG A 172 -15.44 4.56 -0.89
N SER A 173 -16.20 5.62 -1.11
CA SER A 173 -16.82 5.96 -2.41
C SER A 173 -15.79 6.27 -3.51
N TYR A 174 -14.56 6.66 -3.13
CA TYR A 174 -13.47 6.88 -4.09
C TYR A 174 -13.07 5.57 -4.79
N PHE A 175 -12.90 4.50 -4.02
CA PHE A 175 -12.38 3.23 -4.52
C PHE A 175 -13.46 2.25 -5.00
N LEU A 176 -14.65 2.25 -4.40
CA LEU A 176 -15.70 1.27 -4.72
C LEU A 176 -16.14 1.33 -6.19
N SER A 177 -16.14 2.53 -6.77
CA SER A 177 -16.54 2.76 -8.17
C SER A 177 -15.37 2.79 -9.15
N ASN A 178 -14.14 2.93 -8.65
CA ASN A 178 -12.94 3.13 -9.47
C ASN A 178 -11.74 2.45 -8.78
N LEU A 179 -11.50 1.17 -9.11
CA LEU A 179 -10.41 0.40 -8.50
C LEU A 179 -9.03 1.00 -8.80
N ASP A 180 -8.82 1.60 -9.98
CA ASP A 180 -7.58 2.29 -10.36
C ASP A 180 -7.50 3.76 -9.90
N GLY A 181 -8.42 4.17 -9.02
CA GLY A 181 -8.60 5.55 -8.61
C GLY A 181 -9.13 6.44 -9.74
N ARG A 182 -9.10 7.76 -9.52
CA ARG A 182 -9.61 8.75 -10.47
C ARG A 182 -8.48 9.49 -11.17
N SER A 183 -8.65 9.74 -12.47
CA SER A 183 -7.68 10.53 -13.25
C SER A 183 -7.52 11.95 -12.70
N THR A 184 -6.36 12.55 -12.95
CA THR A 184 -6.05 13.94 -12.53
C THR A 184 -7.10 14.93 -13.04
N LEU A 185 -7.66 14.72 -14.23
CA LEU A 185 -8.73 15.58 -14.76
C LEU A 185 -10.02 15.48 -13.93
N GLN A 186 -10.44 14.28 -13.54
CA GLN A 186 -11.61 14.10 -12.68
C GLN A 186 -11.38 14.71 -11.30
N VAL A 187 -10.19 14.53 -10.73
CA VAL A 187 -9.82 15.11 -9.44
C VAL A 187 -9.75 16.63 -9.52
N GLY A 188 -9.14 17.17 -10.56
CA GLY A 188 -9.04 18.62 -10.74
C GLY A 188 -10.39 19.30 -10.92
N GLN A 189 -11.38 18.63 -11.52
CA GLN A 189 -12.76 19.12 -11.63
C GLN A 189 -13.47 19.26 -10.28
N ALA A 190 -13.02 18.54 -9.25
CA ALA A 190 -13.57 18.66 -7.90
C ALA A 190 -13.17 19.98 -7.20
N PHE A 191 -12.16 20.68 -7.72
CA PHE A 191 -11.66 21.95 -7.17
C PHE A 191 -12.03 23.12 -8.07
N SER A 192 -12.41 24.24 -7.47
CA SER A 192 -12.55 25.51 -8.17
C SER A 192 -11.21 25.96 -8.77
N PHE A 193 -11.26 26.92 -9.70
CA PHE A 193 -10.04 27.46 -10.30
C PHE A 193 -9.10 28.02 -9.23
N LEU A 194 -9.59 28.81 -8.29
CA LEU A 194 -8.77 29.44 -7.24
C LEU A 194 -8.11 28.40 -6.32
N GLU A 195 -8.85 27.39 -5.88
CA GLU A 195 -8.32 26.33 -5.02
C GLU A 195 -7.24 25.52 -5.73
N ARG A 196 -7.46 25.20 -7.01
CA ARG A 196 -6.53 24.41 -7.81
C ARG A 196 -5.16 25.08 -7.98
N TRP A 197 -5.12 26.41 -7.97
CA TRP A 197 -3.88 27.20 -8.06
C TRP A 197 -3.34 27.65 -6.71
N SER A 198 -3.95 27.22 -5.60
CA SER A 198 -3.43 27.49 -4.25
C SER A 198 -2.06 26.81 -4.03
N PRO A 199 -1.20 27.35 -3.15
CA PRO A 199 0.09 26.73 -2.83
C PRO A 199 0.00 25.26 -2.39
N SER A 200 -1.13 24.88 -1.77
CA SER A 200 -1.38 23.54 -1.27
C SER A 200 -1.71 22.50 -2.35
N LEU A 201 -2.18 22.92 -3.53
CA LEU A 201 -2.69 22.05 -4.59
C LEU A 201 -2.02 22.25 -5.95
N VAL A 202 -1.30 23.36 -6.15
CA VAL A 202 -0.76 23.75 -7.46
C VAL A 202 0.18 22.70 -8.05
N PHE A 203 1.05 22.08 -7.24
CA PHE A 203 2.01 21.10 -7.73
C PHE A 203 1.43 19.69 -7.90
N ASP A 204 0.36 19.37 -7.19
CA ASP A 204 -0.18 18.01 -7.12
C ASP A 204 -1.41 17.83 -8.02
N VAL A 205 -2.20 18.90 -8.18
CA VAL A 205 -3.44 18.91 -8.95
C VAL A 205 -3.37 19.96 -10.06
N GLY A 206 -3.03 21.22 -9.76
CA GLY A 206 -3.16 22.32 -10.72
C GLY A 206 -2.29 22.24 -11.96
N LEU A 207 -0.98 22.11 -11.78
CA LEU A 207 -0.01 21.94 -12.86
C LEU A 207 -0.28 20.64 -13.65
N PRO A 208 -0.42 19.46 -13.00
CA PRO A 208 -0.79 18.23 -13.70
C PRO A 208 -2.10 18.34 -14.50
N PHE A 209 -3.14 18.95 -13.94
CA PHE A 209 -4.43 19.16 -14.62
C PHE A 209 -4.27 20.04 -15.87
N ALA A 210 -3.54 21.16 -15.76
CA ALA A 210 -3.32 22.06 -16.89
C ALA A 210 -2.52 21.40 -18.01
N LEU A 211 -1.50 20.62 -17.65
CA LEU A 211 -0.70 19.82 -18.59
C LEU A 211 -1.56 18.76 -19.28
N GLU A 212 -2.30 17.95 -18.53
CA GLU A 212 -3.12 16.88 -19.10
C GLU A 212 -4.24 17.44 -19.99
N ARG A 213 -4.84 18.59 -19.62
CA ARG A 213 -5.84 19.26 -20.46
C ARG A 213 -5.25 19.73 -21.79
N LYS A 214 -4.03 20.27 -21.77
CA LYS A 214 -3.29 20.66 -22.99
C LYS A 214 -2.97 19.43 -23.85
N VAL A 215 -2.49 18.35 -23.23
CA VAL A 215 -2.16 17.09 -23.92
C VAL A 215 -3.40 16.46 -24.54
N LYS A 216 -4.56 16.44 -23.88
CA LYS A 216 -5.82 15.94 -24.47
C LYS A 216 -6.39 16.84 -25.57
N SER A 217 -6.15 18.14 -25.50
CA SER A 217 -6.53 19.08 -26.58
C SER A 217 -5.63 18.95 -27.82
N GLY A 218 -4.40 18.44 -27.64
CA GLY A 218 -3.57 17.92 -28.73
C GLY A 218 -3.89 16.45 -28.98
N LYS A 219 -3.67 15.93 -30.18
CA LYS A 219 -3.76 14.49 -30.45
C LYS A 219 -2.51 13.74 -29.93
N ALA A 220 -2.09 13.97 -28.69
CA ALA A 220 -0.89 13.35 -28.13
C ALA A 220 -1.27 12.08 -27.36
N ALA A 221 -0.71 10.94 -27.78
CA ALA A 221 -0.85 9.66 -27.09
C ALA A 221 -0.17 9.69 -25.71
N ALA A 222 -0.65 8.87 -24.78
CA ALA A 222 -0.04 8.71 -23.46
C ALA A 222 1.45 8.30 -23.58
N PRO A 223 2.36 8.87 -22.77
CA PRO A 223 3.76 8.49 -22.80
C PRO A 223 3.90 7.03 -22.37
N LYS A 224 4.46 6.18 -23.25
CA LYS A 224 4.87 4.82 -22.89
C LYS A 224 6.21 4.88 -22.15
N SER A 225 6.40 4.00 -21.18
CA SER A 225 7.73 3.79 -20.59
C SER A 225 8.72 3.46 -21.71
N PRO A 226 9.83 4.22 -21.85
CA PRO A 226 10.86 3.89 -22.80
C PRO A 226 11.48 2.55 -22.41
N ALA A 227 11.84 1.75 -23.43
CA ALA A 227 12.58 0.53 -23.19
C ALA A 227 13.93 0.87 -22.52
N PRO A 228 14.42 0.02 -21.60
CA PRO A 228 15.75 0.19 -21.02
C PRO A 228 16.82 0.29 -22.11
N ALA A 229 17.83 1.13 -21.91
CA ALA A 229 18.93 1.27 -22.87
C ALA A 229 19.71 -0.06 -23.00
N PRO A 230 20.22 -0.40 -24.20
CA PRO A 230 21.12 -1.54 -24.38
C PRO A 230 22.38 -1.30 -23.55
N GLY A 231 22.62 -2.14 -22.54
CA GLY A 231 23.71 -1.98 -21.56
C GLY A 231 23.25 -1.81 -20.10
N GLY A 232 21.94 -1.74 -19.84
CA GLY A 232 21.37 -1.94 -18.49
C GLY A 232 21.64 -0.83 -17.47
N THR A 233 22.36 0.23 -17.83
CA THR A 233 22.57 1.38 -16.94
C THR A 233 21.44 2.38 -17.13
N PRO A 234 20.64 2.67 -16.08
CA PRO A 234 19.56 3.63 -16.18
C PRO A 234 20.10 5.06 -16.32
N ALA A 235 19.43 5.88 -17.14
CA ALA A 235 19.83 7.27 -17.36
C ALA A 235 19.28 8.22 -16.28
N GLY A 236 19.93 9.36 -16.08
CA GLY A 236 19.45 10.43 -15.18
C GLY A 236 19.88 10.26 -13.72
N ASN A 237 19.86 11.36 -12.98
CA ASN A 237 20.27 11.41 -11.58
C ASN A 237 19.05 11.18 -10.66
N SER A 238 19.17 10.23 -9.73
CA SER A 238 18.13 9.89 -8.75
C SER A 238 17.77 11.01 -7.77
N ALA A 239 18.60 12.06 -7.65
CA ALA A 239 18.38 13.19 -6.74
C ALA A 239 17.00 13.86 -6.92
N VAL A 240 16.54 14.04 -8.16
CA VAL A 240 15.24 14.68 -8.46
C VAL A 240 14.08 13.81 -7.96
N GLN A 241 14.15 12.50 -8.20
CA GLN A 241 13.15 11.56 -7.72
C GLN A 241 13.19 11.48 -6.19
N GLN A 242 14.36 11.43 -5.56
CA GLN A 242 14.50 11.44 -4.09
C GLN A 242 13.85 12.68 -3.46
N MET A 243 14.04 13.87 -4.04
CA MET A 243 13.37 15.09 -3.57
C MET A 243 11.85 14.98 -3.68
N THR A 244 11.35 14.42 -4.78
CA THR A 244 9.93 14.20 -5.02
C THR A 244 9.33 13.24 -3.98
N LEU A 245 9.99 12.11 -3.72
CA LEU A 245 9.55 11.12 -2.72
C LEU A 245 9.49 11.75 -1.32
N ARG A 246 10.53 12.48 -0.91
CA ARG A 246 10.56 13.18 0.38
C ARG A 246 9.46 14.24 0.52
N ARG A 247 9.17 14.97 -0.56
CA ARG A 247 8.08 15.96 -0.58
C ARG A 247 6.73 15.28 -0.40
N LEU A 248 6.49 14.18 -1.12
CA LEU A 248 5.24 13.43 -1.06
C LEU A 248 5.02 12.77 0.30
N ASP A 249 6.07 12.20 0.91
CA ASP A 249 5.97 11.59 2.25
C ASP A 249 5.54 12.62 3.29
N ARG A 250 6.20 13.79 3.33
CA ARG A 250 5.80 14.89 4.22
C ARG A 250 4.38 15.37 3.97
N LYS A 251 3.98 15.45 2.69
CA LYS A 251 2.64 15.89 2.31
C LYS A 251 1.57 14.91 2.78
N ILE A 252 1.79 13.60 2.60
CA ILE A 252 0.87 12.56 3.06
C ILE A 252 0.80 12.55 4.59
N ALA A 253 1.93 12.66 5.29
CA ALA A 253 1.96 12.75 6.74
C ALA A 253 1.15 13.96 7.25
N ALA A 254 1.37 15.15 6.66
CA ALA A 254 0.63 16.35 7.02
C ALA A 254 -0.88 16.24 6.70
N LEU A 255 -1.25 15.59 5.59
CA LEU A 255 -2.65 15.34 5.25
C LEU A 255 -3.31 14.44 6.29
N ALA A 256 -2.66 13.32 6.65
CA ALA A 256 -3.17 12.38 7.66
C ALA A 256 -3.39 13.05 9.01
N GLU A 257 -2.42 13.85 9.47
CA GLU A 257 -2.53 14.64 10.70
C GLU A 257 -3.70 15.64 10.61
N SER A 258 -3.85 16.32 9.49
CA SER A 258 -4.90 17.33 9.32
C SER A 258 -6.31 16.77 9.13
N ILE A 259 -6.44 15.52 8.66
CA ILE A 259 -7.72 14.82 8.46
C ILE A 259 -8.16 14.14 9.76
N SER A 260 -7.23 13.96 10.72
CA SER A 260 -7.56 13.42 12.03
C SER A 260 -8.71 14.24 12.62
N PRO A 261 -9.86 13.60 12.91
CA PRO A 261 -11.06 14.34 13.28
C PRO A 261 -10.75 15.18 14.53
N GLU A 262 -10.96 16.50 14.47
CA GLU A 262 -11.24 17.25 15.68
C GLU A 262 -12.50 16.63 16.27
N THR A 263 -12.29 15.95 17.38
CA THR A 263 -13.20 14.98 17.93
C THR A 263 -14.43 15.70 18.52
N VAL A 264 -15.48 15.91 17.74
CA VAL A 264 -16.84 16.16 18.27
C VAL A 264 -17.26 15.00 19.21
N TRP A 265 -16.65 13.82 19.06
CA TRP A 265 -16.78 12.65 19.95
C TRP A 265 -15.77 12.59 21.11
N GLY A 266 -14.73 13.42 21.10
CA GLY A 266 -13.75 13.56 22.19
C GLY A 266 -14.27 14.51 23.25
N ASP A 267 -15.13 15.45 22.83
CA ASP A 267 -16.02 16.16 23.75
C ASP A 267 -17.04 15.21 24.38
N TYR A 268 -17.45 14.11 23.74
CA TYR A 268 -18.30 13.12 24.41
C TYR A 268 -17.58 12.40 25.55
N THR A 269 -16.28 12.12 25.44
CA THR A 269 -15.48 11.63 26.57
C THR A 269 -15.26 12.69 27.66
N GLN A 270 -15.36 13.98 27.34
CA GLN A 270 -15.34 15.04 28.36
C GLN A 270 -16.72 15.34 28.96
N ILE A 271 -17.81 15.09 28.24
CA ILE A 271 -19.19 15.36 28.66
C ILE A 271 -19.81 14.14 29.37
N CYS A 272 -19.46 12.92 28.97
CA CYS A 272 -19.73 11.72 29.74
C CYS A 272 -18.60 11.50 30.74
N SER A 273 -18.74 12.08 31.93
CA SER A 273 -18.12 11.55 33.14
C SER A 273 -18.69 10.14 33.39
N TYR A 274 -18.19 9.16 32.65
CA TYR A 274 -18.23 7.79 33.13
C TYR A 274 -17.44 7.78 34.44
N ASP A 275 -18.06 7.29 35.50
CA ASP A 275 -17.35 6.98 36.73
C ASP A 275 -16.17 6.07 36.37
N GLU A 276 -14.94 6.52 36.64
CA GLU A 276 -13.71 5.77 36.32
C GLU A 276 -13.79 4.34 36.88
N VAL A 277 -14.50 4.16 37.99
CA VAL A 277 -14.80 2.86 38.61
C VAL A 277 -15.65 1.98 37.69
N ALA A 278 -16.68 2.54 37.05
CA ALA A 278 -17.55 1.80 36.12
C ALA A 278 -16.80 1.42 34.83
N GLU A 279 -15.93 2.30 34.32
CA GLU A 279 -15.11 2.00 33.16
C GLU A 279 -14.10 0.88 33.46
N HIS A 280 -13.42 0.96 34.61
CA HIS A 280 -12.49 -0.08 35.05
C HIS A 280 -13.21 -1.43 35.24
N SER A 281 -14.35 -1.43 35.93
CA SER A 281 -15.17 -2.62 36.12
C SER A 281 -15.61 -3.26 34.80
N LYS A 282 -15.96 -2.45 33.79
CA LYS A 282 -16.28 -2.94 32.45
C LYS A 282 -15.06 -3.55 31.76
N LYS A 283 -13.90 -2.89 31.81
CA LYS A 283 -12.64 -3.40 31.24
C LYS A 283 -12.25 -4.74 31.87
N ASP A 284 -12.38 -4.88 33.19
CA ASP A 284 -12.11 -6.13 33.91
C ASP A 284 -13.07 -7.24 33.50
N ARG A 285 -14.37 -6.94 33.42
CA ARG A 285 -15.36 -7.93 33.01
C ARG A 285 -15.15 -8.43 31.58
N VAL A 286 -14.80 -7.52 30.67
CA VAL A 286 -14.43 -7.89 29.29
C VAL A 286 -13.18 -8.76 29.28
N ARG A 287 -12.15 -8.42 30.07
CA ARG A 287 -10.95 -9.23 30.21
C ARG A 287 -11.27 -10.64 30.71
N SER A 288 -12.00 -10.76 31.81
CA SER A 288 -12.37 -12.07 32.37
C SER A 288 -13.14 -12.92 31.37
N PHE A 289 -14.06 -12.32 30.62
CA PHE A 289 -14.78 -13.01 29.55
C PHE A 289 -13.84 -13.53 28.44
N LEU A 290 -12.86 -12.71 28.03
CA LEU A 290 -11.88 -13.09 27.01
C LEU A 290 -10.91 -14.17 27.49
N GLU A 291 -10.48 -14.12 28.76
CA GLU A 291 -9.61 -15.12 29.38
C GLU A 291 -10.31 -16.48 29.58
N GLU A 292 -11.63 -16.47 29.80
CA GLU A 292 -12.48 -17.67 29.90
C GLU A 292 -12.71 -18.31 28.54
N ILE A 293 -13.19 -17.54 27.55
CA ILE A 293 -13.54 -18.05 26.22
C ILE A 293 -12.30 -18.37 25.37
N ARG A 294 -11.20 -17.62 25.56
CA ARG A 294 -9.96 -17.70 24.77
C ARG A 294 -10.22 -17.73 23.26
N PRO A 295 -10.92 -16.73 22.70
CA PRO A 295 -11.20 -16.70 21.28
C PRO A 295 -9.91 -16.55 20.48
N ALA A 296 -9.80 -17.28 19.36
CA ALA A 296 -8.69 -17.11 18.43
C ALA A 296 -8.74 -15.74 17.72
N THR A 297 -9.95 -15.24 17.45
CA THR A 297 -10.17 -13.99 16.71
C THR A 297 -11.29 -13.17 17.35
N VAL A 298 -11.13 -11.84 17.39
CA VAL A 298 -12.12 -10.87 17.88
C VAL A 298 -12.32 -9.77 16.84
N LEU A 299 -13.59 -9.46 16.56
CA LEU A 299 -13.99 -8.29 15.78
C LEU A 299 -14.58 -7.24 16.72
N ASP A 300 -13.91 -6.08 16.82
CA ASP A 300 -14.35 -4.94 17.62
C ASP A 300 -15.06 -3.92 16.73
N VAL A 301 -16.40 -4.00 16.70
CA VAL A 301 -17.22 -3.08 15.91
C VAL A 301 -17.41 -1.79 16.70
N GLY A 302 -16.79 -0.70 16.24
CA GLY A 302 -16.88 0.60 16.91
C GLY A 302 -15.85 0.75 18.04
N CYS A 303 -14.60 0.42 17.74
CA CYS A 303 -13.51 0.36 18.71
C CYS A 303 -13.18 1.68 19.41
N ASN A 304 -13.66 2.83 18.92
CA ASN A 304 -13.42 4.17 19.46
C ASN A 304 -11.92 4.44 19.70
N THR A 305 -11.46 4.41 20.96
CA THR A 305 -10.05 4.61 21.36
C THR A 305 -9.20 3.33 21.26
N GLY A 306 -9.82 2.19 20.95
CA GLY A 306 -9.19 0.88 20.81
C GLY A 306 -8.84 0.20 22.14
N ASP A 307 -9.39 0.68 23.26
CA ASP A 307 -9.07 0.13 24.59
C ASP A 307 -9.46 -1.35 24.74
N TYR A 308 -10.68 -1.71 24.31
CA TYR A 308 -11.15 -3.09 24.37
C TYR A 308 -10.43 -3.98 23.36
N SER A 309 -10.11 -3.45 22.18
CA SER A 309 -9.28 -4.13 21.18
C SER A 309 -7.91 -4.47 21.73
N ARG A 310 -7.27 -3.55 22.48
CA ARG A 310 -5.99 -3.79 23.17
C ARG A 310 -6.11 -4.85 24.26
N ILE A 311 -7.21 -4.87 25.02
CA ILE A 311 -7.47 -5.92 26.02
C ILE A 311 -7.59 -7.29 25.34
N ALA A 312 -8.36 -7.39 24.26
CA ALA A 312 -8.50 -8.63 23.48
C ALA A 312 -7.18 -9.13 22.92
N ALA A 313 -6.37 -8.23 22.34
CA ALA A 313 -5.03 -8.57 21.87
C ALA A 313 -4.11 -9.02 23.01
N GLY A 314 -4.17 -8.37 24.18
CA GLY A 314 -3.42 -8.75 25.38
C GLY A 314 -3.80 -10.11 25.94
N CYS A 315 -5.04 -10.57 25.70
CA CYS A 315 -5.50 -11.91 26.05
C CYS A 315 -5.10 -12.99 25.03
N GLY A 316 -4.38 -12.61 23.96
CA GLY A 316 -3.88 -13.54 22.93
C GLY A 316 -4.77 -13.70 21.69
N ALA A 317 -5.86 -12.94 21.57
CA ALA A 317 -6.71 -12.98 20.39
C ALA A 317 -6.11 -12.18 19.22
N SER A 318 -6.38 -12.62 17.99
CA SER A 318 -6.18 -11.81 16.78
C SER A 318 -7.33 -10.81 16.65
N VAL A 319 -7.05 -9.51 16.62
CA VAL A 319 -8.09 -8.47 16.69
C VAL A 319 -8.19 -7.68 15.39
N LEU A 320 -9.41 -7.55 14.88
CA LEU A 320 -9.80 -6.59 13.86
C LEU A 320 -10.69 -5.52 14.51
N ALA A 321 -10.32 -4.25 14.38
CA ALA A 321 -10.94 -3.11 15.08
C ALA A 321 -11.08 -1.90 14.15
#